data_AF-A0A7C9JLU9-F1
#
_entry.id   AF-A0A7C9JLU9-F1
#
_cell.length_a   1.000
_cell.length_b   1.000
_cell.length_c   1.000
_cell.angle_alpha   90.00
_cell.angle_beta   90.00
_cell.angle_gamma   90.00
#
_symmetry.space_group_name_H-M   'P 1'
#
loop_
_entity.id
_entity.type
_entity.pdbx_description
1 polymer ?
#
loop_
_entity_poly.entity_id
_entity_poly.type
_entity_poly.pdbx_seq_one_letter_code
_entity_poly.pdbx_strand_id
1 'polypeptide(L)'
;MKPYSLGQLAIPETYVADSELATLARRVAESCTDIDLPIGERKRLALSGGMAQAVFEALAALQVATNARAATQETCRVALAGITLPAGWTLALSADQAEFIGPVDDVMHAGLRRHGAWDPARRVWRVPISSGQTLARSLKRAAGPAAAAVRQQRDDERRRQELQRWIGYVEDSAREGRVYQRGVEECRARAVADFADLQQRLTAALSLATERAAAISKARTAQSAARQAKWVAEHAQRTETRTRRVLWPLSLAPAIGRPCRWAGVAIVYTGSGQPFRISDEHPSLGGSHLLGHEGAIGAYFFYRAATEDETAALDAADNAARAVQLERGSHDAAIRELALAVSQMDNLVPHGSEPPRGDVVRYASDANRGEWLLIEGRAAVWCVRANGADGDDWSRNNLPGAIAWRSTDPHLIERARALLPP
;
A
#
# COMPACT_ATOMS: atom_id res chain seq x y z
N MET A 1 6.03 82.17 42.90
CA MET A 1 5.30 82.98 43.89
C MET A 1 5.76 84.43 43.79
N LYS A 2 4.92 85.39 44.19
CA LYS A 2 5.33 86.81 44.26
C LYS A 2 6.42 86.98 45.33
N PRO A 3 7.47 87.78 45.09
CA PRO A 3 8.45 88.10 46.12
C PRO A 3 7.82 89.07 47.12
N TYR A 4 7.62 88.61 48.36
CA TYR A 4 7.15 89.46 49.46
C TYR A 4 8.33 89.86 50.34
N SER A 5 8.39 91.12 50.77
CA SER A 5 9.31 91.55 51.82
C SER A 5 8.70 91.31 53.20
N LEU A 6 9.53 91.21 54.24
CA LEU A 6 9.06 91.06 55.62
C LEU A 6 8.11 92.21 56.03
N GLY A 7 8.39 93.44 55.59
CA GLY A 7 7.54 94.60 55.84
C GLY A 7 6.17 94.50 55.18
N GLN A 8 6.07 93.87 54.00
CA GLN A 8 4.77 93.59 53.36
C GLN A 8 3.97 92.52 54.12
N LEU A 9 4.64 91.51 54.68
CA LEU A 9 4.00 90.45 55.46
C LEU A 9 3.56 90.92 56.86
N ALA A 10 4.04 92.06 57.35
CA ALA A 10 3.53 92.66 58.59
C ALA A 10 2.18 93.39 58.40
N ILE A 11 1.75 93.60 57.15
CA ILE A 11 0.55 94.36 56.79
C ILE A 11 -0.63 93.39 56.57
N PRO A 12 -1.73 93.48 57.33
CA PRO A 12 -2.89 92.59 57.19
C PRO A 12 -3.50 92.56 55.78
N GLU A 13 -3.51 93.72 55.11
CA GLU A 13 -4.07 93.90 53.76
C GLU A 13 -3.36 93.03 52.72
N THR A 14 -2.08 92.70 52.94
CA THR A 14 -1.28 91.83 52.06
C THR A 14 -1.87 90.41 51.98
N TYR A 15 -2.41 89.90 53.09
CA TYR A 15 -3.05 88.58 53.14
C TYR A 15 -4.46 88.58 52.55
N VAL A 16 -5.15 89.72 52.62
CA VAL A 16 -6.46 89.89 51.96
C VAL A 16 -6.29 89.93 50.44
N ALA A 17 -5.21 90.55 49.95
CA ALA A 17 -4.91 90.67 48.52
C ALA A 17 -4.39 89.38 47.86
N ASP A 18 -3.88 88.41 48.63
CA ASP A 18 -3.36 87.15 48.10
C ASP A 18 -3.83 85.92 48.88
N SER A 19 -4.80 85.22 48.29
CA SER A 19 -5.44 84.05 48.91
C SER A 19 -4.51 82.84 49.10
N GLU A 20 -3.47 82.70 48.27
CA GLU A 20 -2.49 81.61 48.41
C GLU A 20 -1.57 81.90 49.60
N LEU A 21 -1.14 83.17 49.73
CA LEU A 21 -0.36 83.64 50.87
C LEU A 21 -1.13 83.50 52.19
N ALA A 22 -2.42 83.86 52.21
CA ALA A 22 -3.28 83.67 53.38
C ALA A 22 -3.42 82.18 53.77
N THR A 23 -3.47 81.30 52.76
CA THR A 23 -3.54 79.85 53.00
C THR A 23 -2.24 79.32 53.59
N LEU A 24 -1.08 79.77 53.08
CA LEU A 24 0.21 79.43 53.66
C LEU A 24 0.33 79.95 55.10
N ALA A 25 -0.05 81.20 55.36
CA ALA A 25 -0.02 81.80 56.70
C ALA A 25 -0.85 81.01 57.72
N ARG A 26 -2.04 80.54 57.31
CA ARG A 26 -2.86 79.66 58.16
C ARG A 26 -2.19 78.31 58.44
N ARG A 27 -1.54 77.71 57.44
CA ARG A 27 -0.79 76.45 57.64
C ARG A 27 0.40 76.63 58.58
N VAL A 28 1.13 77.74 58.45
CA VAL A 28 2.24 78.08 59.36
C VAL A 28 1.73 78.24 60.80
N ALA A 29 0.58 78.90 60.99
CA ALA A 29 -0.07 79.03 62.30
C ALA A 29 -0.57 77.71 62.89
N GLU A 30 -0.96 76.74 62.04
CA GLU A 30 -1.33 75.39 62.46
C GLU A 30 -0.10 74.60 62.93
N SER A 31 1.03 74.73 62.23
CA SER A 31 2.28 74.02 62.54
C SER A 31 3.12 74.66 63.64
N CYS A 32 2.86 75.91 64.02
CA CYS A 32 3.60 76.61 65.07
C CYS A 32 3.11 76.18 66.45
N THR A 33 3.93 75.41 67.17
CA THR A 33 3.63 74.91 68.52
C THR A 33 4.14 75.82 69.63
N ASP A 34 5.00 76.78 69.31
CA ASP A 34 5.74 77.60 70.29
C ASP A 34 4.93 78.80 70.80
N ILE A 35 3.71 78.96 70.30
CA ILE A 35 2.77 80.01 70.71
C ILE A 35 1.60 79.35 71.46
N ASP A 36 1.47 79.69 72.74
CA ASP A 36 0.40 79.23 73.64
C ASP A 36 -0.91 80.01 73.40
N LEU A 37 -1.47 79.80 72.22
CA LEU A 37 -2.77 80.34 71.80
C LEU A 37 -3.59 79.24 71.10
N PRO A 38 -4.92 79.25 71.22
CA PRO A 38 -5.79 78.37 70.43
C PRO A 38 -5.55 78.54 68.93
N ILE A 39 -5.67 77.46 68.16
CA ILE A 39 -5.41 77.44 66.70
C ILE A 39 -6.15 78.56 65.95
N GLY A 40 -7.38 78.87 66.34
CA GLY A 40 -8.18 79.95 65.74
C GLY A 40 -7.56 81.34 65.95
N GLU A 41 -6.99 81.60 67.12
CA GLU A 41 -6.31 82.86 67.44
C GLU A 41 -4.94 82.95 66.79
N ARG A 42 -4.18 81.84 66.70
CA ARG A 42 -2.93 81.79 65.93
C ARG A 42 -3.15 82.11 64.45
N LYS A 43 -4.22 81.60 63.85
CA LYS A 43 -4.59 81.92 62.46
C LYS A 43 -4.92 83.41 62.30
N ARG A 44 -5.64 84.01 63.25
CA ARG A 44 -5.91 85.47 63.23
C ARG A 44 -4.62 86.27 63.36
N LEU A 45 -3.72 85.87 64.27
CA LEU A 45 -2.42 86.49 64.49
C LEU A 45 -1.52 86.41 63.24
N ALA A 46 -1.52 85.28 62.53
CA ALA A 46 -0.78 85.13 61.28
C ALA A 46 -1.32 86.02 60.16
N LEU A 47 -2.65 86.15 60.04
CA LEU A 47 -3.30 86.99 59.02
C LEU A 47 -3.26 88.48 59.34
N SER A 48 -3.04 88.85 60.60
CA SER A 48 -2.84 90.25 61.02
C SER A 48 -1.37 90.68 60.97
N GLY A 49 -0.48 89.87 60.39
CA GLY A 49 0.96 90.16 60.28
C GLY A 49 1.78 89.86 61.53
N GLY A 50 1.18 89.36 62.61
CA GLY A 50 1.88 89.03 63.87
C GLY A 50 2.83 87.84 63.77
N MET A 51 2.77 87.05 62.69
CA MET A 51 3.69 85.94 62.41
C MET A 51 4.49 86.15 61.10
N ALA A 52 4.69 87.41 60.69
CA ALA A 52 5.34 87.75 59.42
C ALA A 52 6.67 87.03 59.18
N GLN A 53 7.51 86.89 60.22
CA GLN A 53 8.80 86.19 60.14
C GLN A 53 8.65 84.69 59.81
N ALA A 54 7.79 83.98 60.54
CA ALA A 54 7.55 82.55 60.30
C ALA A 54 6.93 82.30 58.91
N VAL A 55 6.05 83.21 58.45
CA VAL A 55 5.47 83.15 57.10
C VAL A 55 6.53 83.43 56.02
N PHE A 56 7.43 84.38 56.25
CA PHE A 56 8.54 84.68 55.34
C PHE A 56 9.49 83.49 55.18
N GLU A 57 9.85 82.83 56.29
CA GLU A 57 10.68 81.62 56.28
C GLU A 57 10.00 80.46 55.56
N ALA A 58 8.70 80.24 55.78
CA ALA A 58 7.93 79.22 55.08
C ALA A 58 7.83 79.49 53.56
N LEU A 59 7.66 80.76 53.15
CA LEU A 59 7.71 81.16 51.74
C LEU A 59 9.07 80.87 51.12
N ALA A 60 10.16 81.22 51.81
CA ALA A 60 11.52 80.95 51.35
C ALA A 60 11.77 79.44 51.20
N ALA A 61 11.36 78.64 52.20
CA ALA A 61 11.46 77.18 52.15
C ALA A 61 10.66 76.57 50.99
N LEU A 62 9.43 77.05 50.76
CA LEU A 62 8.59 76.59 49.65
C LEU A 62 9.19 76.97 48.28
N GLN A 63 9.78 78.16 48.17
CA GLN A 63 10.48 78.59 46.95
C GLN A 63 11.73 77.75 46.70
N VAL A 64 12.52 77.43 47.74
CA VAL A 64 13.68 76.53 47.64
C VAL A 64 13.25 75.13 47.20
N ALA A 65 12.19 74.57 47.80
CA ALA A 65 11.65 73.26 47.42
C ALA A 65 11.14 73.25 45.96
N THR A 66 10.49 74.33 45.53
CA THR A 66 10.00 74.49 44.14
C THR A 66 11.16 74.55 43.15
N ASN A 67 12.19 75.34 43.45
CA ASN A 67 13.39 75.44 42.63
C ASN A 67 14.14 74.10 42.56
N ALA A 68 14.27 73.39 43.69
CA ALA A 68 14.89 72.07 43.74
C ALA A 68 14.12 71.04 42.91
N ARG A 69 12.78 71.07 42.93
CA ARG A 69 11.93 70.21 42.11
C ARG A 69 12.09 70.53 40.62
N ALA A 70 12.12 71.81 40.25
CA ALA A 70 12.35 72.24 38.87
C ALA A 70 13.73 71.79 38.36
N ALA A 71 14.79 71.97 39.17
CA ALA A 71 16.13 71.50 38.83
C ALA A 71 16.21 69.97 38.67
N THR A 72 15.50 69.22 39.53
CA THR A 72 15.42 67.76 39.44
C THR A 72 14.69 67.32 38.16
N GLN A 73 13.58 67.97 37.82
CA GLN A 73 12.84 67.70 36.59
C GLN A 73 13.68 68.01 35.35
N GLU A 74 14.42 69.13 35.35
CA GLU A 74 15.32 69.48 34.25
C GLU A 74 16.43 68.45 34.08
N THR A 75 17.04 68.00 35.18
CA THR A 75 18.04 66.93 35.13
C THR A 75 17.46 65.63 34.54
N CYS A 76 16.22 65.30 34.87
CA CYS A 76 15.55 64.15 34.29
C CYS A 76 15.20 64.33 32.80
N ARG A 77 14.82 65.55 32.36
CA ARG A 77 14.61 65.86 30.94
C ARG A 77 15.88 65.71 30.13
N VAL A 78 17.00 66.26 30.62
CA VAL A 78 18.31 66.12 29.97
C VAL A 78 18.71 64.65 29.86
N ALA A 79 18.47 63.86 30.91
CA ALA A 79 18.74 62.42 30.88
C ALA A 79 17.90 61.69 29.82
N LEU A 80 16.63 62.07 29.63
CA LEU A 80 15.74 61.50 28.61
C LEU A 80 16.13 61.94 27.20
N ALA A 81 16.46 63.21 27.00
CA ALA A 81 16.90 63.75 25.72
C ALA A 81 18.22 63.13 25.24
N GLY A 82 19.09 62.73 26.17
CA GLY A 82 20.35 62.05 25.89
C GLY A 82 20.23 60.55 25.55
N ILE A 83 19.02 59.98 25.51
CA ILE A 83 18.82 58.57 25.15
C ILE A 83 18.93 58.42 23.64
N THR A 84 19.82 57.54 23.19
CA THR A 84 19.85 57.10 21.79
C THR A 84 18.70 56.14 21.54
N LEU A 85 17.75 56.54 20.71
CA LEU A 85 16.59 55.73 20.34
C LEU A 85 16.90 54.82 19.14
N PRO A 86 16.34 53.60 19.10
CA PRO A 86 16.40 52.75 17.90
C PRO A 86 15.72 53.41 16.70
N ALA A 87 16.07 52.96 15.49
CA ALA A 87 15.44 53.47 14.27
C ALA A 87 13.91 53.33 14.31
N GLY A 88 13.21 54.39 13.91
CA GLY A 88 11.74 54.44 13.91
C GLY A 88 11.09 54.85 15.24
N TRP A 89 11.88 55.07 16.30
CA TRP A 89 11.38 55.62 17.56
C TRP A 89 11.58 57.14 17.64
N THR A 90 10.59 57.83 18.19
CA THR A 90 10.64 59.26 18.49
C THR A 90 10.24 59.53 19.95
N LEU A 91 10.80 60.61 20.49
CA LEU A 91 10.55 61.07 21.86
C LEU A 91 10.02 62.50 21.81
N ALA A 92 8.86 62.74 22.42
CA ALA A 92 8.30 64.06 22.65
C ALA A 92 8.29 64.36 24.16
N LEU A 93 8.82 65.52 24.56
CA LEU A 93 8.95 65.92 25.97
C LEU A 93 7.98 67.07 26.28
N SER A 94 6.96 66.81 27.11
CA SER A 94 6.10 67.84 27.73
C SER A 94 6.63 68.23 29.11
N ALA A 95 6.01 69.21 29.78
CA ALA A 95 6.45 69.72 31.09
C ALA A 95 6.59 68.62 32.17
N ASP A 96 5.70 67.62 32.15
CA ASP A 96 5.57 66.59 33.18
C ASP A 96 5.63 65.15 32.65
N GLN A 97 5.53 64.97 31.33
CA GLN A 97 5.51 63.66 30.67
C GLN A 97 6.52 63.58 29.50
N ALA A 98 6.96 62.36 29.24
CA ALA A 98 7.69 61.96 28.05
C ALA A 98 6.85 60.94 27.26
N GLU A 99 6.61 61.22 25.99
CA GLU A 99 5.87 60.36 25.08
C GLU A 99 6.85 59.67 24.11
N PHE A 100 6.86 58.33 24.10
CA PHE A 100 7.67 57.52 23.19
C PHE A 100 6.78 56.85 22.14
N ILE A 101 7.02 57.18 20.87
CA ILE A 101 6.26 56.68 19.71
C ILE A 101 7.21 55.81 18.88
N GLY A 102 6.78 54.62 18.47
CA GLY A 102 7.61 53.77 17.62
C GLY A 102 6.95 52.45 17.22
N PRO A 103 7.64 51.65 16.40
CA PRO A 103 7.20 50.31 16.02
C PRO A 103 7.19 49.37 17.24
N VAL A 104 6.42 48.29 17.15
CA VAL A 104 6.38 47.27 18.20
C VAL A 104 7.73 46.54 18.22
N ASP A 105 8.53 46.83 19.24
CA ASP A 105 9.84 46.23 19.51
C ASP A 105 9.88 45.71 20.95
N ASP A 106 10.28 44.45 21.13
CA ASP A 106 10.25 43.78 22.44
C ASP A 106 11.15 44.46 23.48
N VAL A 107 12.26 45.06 23.04
CA VAL A 107 13.26 45.65 23.93
C VAL A 107 12.77 46.99 24.47
N MET A 108 12.33 47.88 23.58
CA MET A 108 11.81 49.19 23.94
C MET A 108 10.50 49.08 24.70
N HIS A 109 9.57 48.21 24.28
CA HIS A 109 8.32 48.01 25.01
C HIS A 109 8.55 47.41 26.41
N ALA A 110 9.43 46.41 26.57
CA ALA A 110 9.73 45.86 27.89
C ALA A 110 10.43 46.88 28.81
N GLY A 111 11.31 47.72 28.25
CA GLY A 111 11.98 48.79 28.98
C GLY A 111 11.00 49.88 29.46
N LEU A 112 10.12 50.35 28.58
CA LEU A 112 9.14 51.41 28.86
C LEU A 112 8.04 50.95 29.83
N ARG A 113 7.61 49.68 29.75
CA ARG A 113 6.55 49.11 30.61
C ARG A 113 6.84 49.22 32.11
N ARG A 114 8.11 49.27 32.50
CA ARG A 114 8.49 49.39 33.93
C ARG A 114 8.34 50.80 34.49
N HIS A 115 8.27 51.80 33.62
CA HIS A 115 8.38 53.22 34.00
C HIS A 115 7.22 54.08 33.51
N GLY A 116 6.38 53.57 32.61
CA GLY A 116 5.27 54.32 32.01
C GLY A 116 4.03 53.47 31.76
N ALA A 117 3.00 54.13 31.24
CA ALA A 117 1.74 53.53 30.85
C ALA A 117 1.59 53.53 29.33
N TRP A 118 1.04 52.45 28.78
CA TRP A 118 0.72 52.34 27.37
C TRP A 118 -0.63 52.99 27.09
N ASP A 119 -0.67 53.89 26.11
CA ASP A 119 -1.89 54.46 25.55
C ASP A 119 -2.24 53.72 24.26
N PRO A 120 -3.25 52.82 24.27
CA PRO A 120 -3.60 52.01 23.11
C PRO A 120 -4.26 52.83 21.99
N ALA A 121 -4.92 53.95 22.31
CA ALA A 121 -5.63 54.77 21.33
C ALA A 121 -4.64 55.54 20.44
N ARG A 122 -3.60 56.10 21.05
CA ARG A 122 -2.55 56.84 20.33
C ARG A 122 -1.34 55.98 19.97
N ARG A 123 -1.28 54.74 20.47
CA ARG A 123 -0.15 53.80 20.35
C ARG A 123 1.17 54.41 20.86
N VAL A 124 1.14 54.96 22.08
CA VAL A 124 2.27 55.69 22.67
C VAL A 124 2.53 55.24 24.09
N TRP A 125 3.80 55.21 24.51
CA TRP A 125 4.17 55.08 25.92
C TRP A 125 4.26 56.46 26.56
N ARG A 126 3.56 56.65 27.68
CA ARG A 126 3.65 57.88 28.50
C ARG A 126 4.43 57.60 29.78
N VAL A 127 5.52 58.32 29.98
CA VAL A 127 6.43 58.17 31.12
C VAL A 127 6.51 59.48 31.89
N PRO A 128 6.29 59.50 33.22
CA PRO A 128 6.50 60.70 34.03
C PRO A 128 7.96 61.18 33.95
N ILE A 129 8.18 62.49 33.81
CA ILE A 129 9.54 63.06 33.76
C ILE A 129 10.36 62.71 35.02
N SER A 130 9.71 62.59 36.18
CA SER A 130 10.37 62.17 37.43
C SER A 130 11.05 60.80 37.36
N SER A 131 10.64 59.93 36.44
CA SER A 131 11.24 58.61 36.22
C SER A 131 12.41 58.64 35.23
N GLY A 132 12.73 59.80 34.64
CA GLY A 132 13.61 59.93 33.48
C GLY A 132 15.01 59.38 33.67
N GLN A 133 15.67 59.68 34.79
CA GLN A 133 17.01 59.16 35.09
C GLN A 133 17.06 57.63 35.26
N THR A 134 16.00 57.06 35.84
CA THR A 134 15.90 55.62 36.09
C THR A 134 15.65 54.88 34.78
N LEU A 135 14.75 55.42 33.94
CA LEU A 135 14.48 54.89 32.61
C LEU A 135 15.73 54.97 31.71
N ALA A 136 16.43 56.11 31.66
CA ALA A 136 17.64 56.29 30.86
C ALA A 136 18.72 55.26 31.23
N ARG A 137 18.94 55.02 32.53
CA ARG A 137 19.87 53.98 33.01
C ARG A 137 19.41 52.57 32.63
N SER A 138 18.13 52.27 32.74
CA SER A 138 17.54 50.98 32.37
C SER A 138 17.73 50.68 30.88
N LEU A 139 17.41 51.64 30.02
CA LEU A 139 17.56 51.50 28.56
C LEU A 139 19.02 51.40 28.15
N LYS A 140 19.92 52.19 28.75
CA LYS A 140 21.37 52.09 28.49
C LYS A 140 21.94 50.72 28.86
N ARG A 141 21.50 50.14 29.98
CA ARG A 141 21.89 48.77 30.37
C ARG A 141 21.33 47.73 29.39
N ALA A 142 20.07 47.88 28.98
CA ALA A 142 19.43 47.00 28.02
C ALA A 142 20.08 47.08 26.61
N ALA A 143 20.64 48.23 26.24
CA ALA A 143 21.35 48.42 24.97
C ALA A 143 22.85 48.06 25.04
N GLY A 144 23.38 47.72 26.21
CA GLY A 144 24.81 47.43 26.38
C GLY A 144 25.27 46.13 25.71
N PRO A 145 26.57 46.00 25.39
CA PRO A 145 27.12 44.85 24.69
C PRO A 145 26.90 43.52 25.43
N ALA A 146 26.92 43.52 26.77
CA ALA A 146 26.60 42.34 27.56
C ALA A 146 25.14 41.89 27.39
N ALA A 147 24.19 42.83 27.34
CA ALA A 147 22.77 42.51 27.12
C ALA A 147 22.49 42.10 25.65
N ALA A 148 23.24 42.65 24.70
CA ALA A 148 23.22 42.20 23.31
C ALA A 148 23.73 40.75 23.19
N ALA A 149 24.86 40.42 23.83
CA ALA A 149 25.42 39.06 23.83
C ALA A 149 24.45 38.04 24.45
N VAL A 150 23.82 38.37 25.58
CA VAL A 150 22.82 37.47 26.22
C VAL A 150 21.59 37.25 25.33
N ARG A 151 21.14 38.27 24.60
CA ARG A 151 20.03 38.12 23.64
C ARG A 151 20.42 37.22 22.47
N GLN A 152 21.58 37.48 21.88
CA GLN A 152 22.10 36.66 20.78
C GLN A 152 22.24 35.20 21.21
N GLN A 153 22.76 34.94 22.42
CA GLN A 153 22.85 33.59 22.96
C GLN A 153 21.48 32.91 23.12
N ARG A 154 20.45 33.65 23.58
CA ARG A 154 19.08 33.12 23.68
C ARG A 154 18.46 32.85 22.31
N ASP A 155 18.68 33.72 21.34
CA ASP A 155 18.18 33.54 19.98
C ASP A 155 18.89 32.36 19.29
N ASP A 156 20.19 32.18 19.52
CA ASP A 156 20.96 31.03 19.04
C ASP A 156 20.45 29.73 19.66
N GLU A 157 20.15 29.73 20.96
CA GLU A 157 19.60 28.57 21.66
C GLU A 157 18.18 28.22 21.17
N ARG A 158 17.33 29.23 20.94
CA ARG A 158 16.00 29.03 20.34
C ARG A 158 16.10 28.50 18.92
N ARG A 159 16.99 29.06 18.10
CA ARG A 159 17.28 28.56 16.74
C ARG A 159 17.75 27.11 16.78
N ARG A 160 18.66 26.77 17.71
CA ARG A 160 19.19 25.42 17.88
C ARG A 160 18.08 24.41 18.22
N GLN A 161 17.18 24.75 19.14
CA GLN A 161 16.05 23.88 19.51
C GLN A 161 15.11 23.63 18.33
N GLU A 162 14.76 24.68 17.58
CA GLU A 162 13.93 24.55 16.38
C GLU A 162 14.61 23.68 15.30
N LEU A 163 15.91 23.89 15.07
CA LEU A 163 16.69 23.07 14.13
C LEU A 163 16.72 21.59 14.54
N GLN A 164 16.91 21.30 15.84
CA GLN A 164 16.86 19.92 16.34
C GLN A 164 15.52 19.25 16.05
N ARG A 165 14.42 19.98 16.23
CA ARG A 165 13.07 19.48 15.94
C ARG A 165 12.89 19.17 14.45
N TRP A 166 13.28 20.09 13.57
CA TRP A 166 13.16 19.89 12.12
C TRP A 166 14.05 18.76 11.61
N ILE A 167 15.29 18.66 12.11
CA ILE A 167 16.20 17.56 11.80
C ILE A 167 15.60 16.23 12.24
N GLY A 168 14.94 16.16 13.40
CA GLY A 168 14.22 14.97 13.85
C GLY A 168 13.18 14.48 12.83
N TYR A 169 12.38 15.39 12.27
CA TYR A 169 11.41 15.02 11.22
C TYR A 169 12.07 14.52 9.93
N VAL A 170 13.22 15.09 9.56
CA VAL A 170 14.00 14.63 8.39
C VAL A 170 14.61 13.24 8.67
N GLU A 171 15.16 13.02 9.86
CA GLU A 171 15.71 11.73 10.30
C GLU A 171 14.63 10.63 10.30
N ASP A 172 13.44 10.91 10.82
CA ASP A 172 12.32 9.96 10.81
C ASP A 172 11.90 9.58 9.39
N SER A 173 11.77 10.57 8.50
CA SER A 173 11.43 10.34 7.09
C SER A 173 12.54 9.57 6.34
N ALA A 174 13.81 9.83 6.70
CA ALA A 174 14.95 9.15 6.11
C ALA A 174 14.97 7.65 6.45
N ARG A 175 14.53 7.24 7.65
CA ARG A 175 14.41 5.82 8.01
C ARG A 175 13.42 5.07 7.12
N GLU A 176 12.42 5.78 6.60
CA GLU A 176 11.43 5.24 5.65
C GLU A 176 11.90 5.31 4.19
N GLY A 177 13.11 5.82 3.93
CA GLY A 177 13.64 6.00 2.58
C GLY A 177 13.03 7.16 1.82
N ARG A 178 12.60 8.22 2.53
CA ARG A 178 12.02 9.43 1.95
C ARG A 178 12.77 10.67 2.41
N VAL A 179 12.88 11.67 1.52
CA VAL A 179 13.42 12.98 1.88
C VAL A 179 12.27 13.91 2.25
N TYR A 180 12.27 14.43 3.48
CA TYR A 180 11.29 15.41 3.91
C TYR A 180 11.70 16.83 3.49
N GLN A 181 11.35 17.18 2.25
CA GLN A 181 11.76 18.40 1.58
C GLN A 181 11.52 19.67 2.41
N ARG A 182 10.32 19.80 3.00
CA ARG A 182 9.98 20.95 3.86
C ARG A 182 10.92 21.06 5.07
N GLY A 183 11.26 19.94 5.72
CA GLY A 183 12.18 19.96 6.85
C GLY A 183 13.58 20.44 6.46
N VAL A 184 14.05 20.04 5.28
CA VAL A 184 15.34 20.50 4.73
C VAL A 184 15.33 22.01 4.47
N GLU A 185 14.26 22.52 3.87
CA GLU A 185 14.08 23.95 3.59
C GLU A 185 14.02 24.79 4.87
N GLU A 186 13.27 24.35 5.88
CA GLU A 186 13.17 25.01 7.18
C GLU A 186 14.51 25.02 7.94
N CYS A 187 15.31 23.96 7.80
CA CYS A 187 16.67 23.91 8.36
C CYS A 187 17.59 24.92 7.67
N ARG A 188 17.56 24.99 6.33
CA ARG A 188 18.36 25.95 5.55
C ARG A 188 17.97 27.40 5.85
N ALA A 189 16.67 27.69 5.93
CA ALA A 189 16.16 29.02 6.24
C ALA A 189 16.60 29.54 7.62
N ARG A 190 16.89 28.63 8.57
CA ARG A 190 17.39 28.97 9.93
C ARG A 190 18.92 28.94 10.04
N ALA A 191 19.63 28.88 8.93
CA ALA A 191 21.09 28.84 8.86
C ALA A 191 21.69 27.69 9.67
N VAL A 192 21.21 26.46 9.45
CA VAL A 192 21.77 25.24 10.08
C VAL A 192 23.30 25.10 9.90
N ALA A 193 23.87 25.72 8.86
CA ALA A 193 25.31 25.77 8.62
C ALA A 193 26.11 26.44 9.75
N ASP A 194 25.49 27.32 10.54
CA ASP A 194 26.09 27.95 11.72
C ASP A 194 26.36 26.92 12.84
N PHE A 195 25.66 25.77 12.82
CA PHE A 195 25.73 24.70 13.82
C PHE A 195 26.29 23.42 13.19
N ALA A 196 27.61 23.25 13.24
CA ALA A 196 28.32 22.15 12.57
C ALA A 196 27.79 20.75 12.94
N ASP A 197 27.43 20.52 14.22
CA ASP A 197 26.86 19.27 14.70
C ASP A 197 25.49 18.96 14.05
N LEU A 198 24.64 19.97 13.93
CA LEU A 198 23.32 19.84 13.32
C LEU A 198 23.40 19.70 11.80
N GLN A 199 24.31 20.42 11.15
CA GLN A 199 24.56 20.27 9.72
C GLN A 199 25.06 18.86 9.36
N GLN A 200 25.91 18.27 10.20
CA GLN A 200 26.37 16.90 10.02
C GLN A 200 25.22 15.90 10.14
N ARG A 201 24.34 16.07 11.14
CA ARG A 201 23.14 15.24 11.30
C ARG A 201 22.21 15.32 10.09
N LEU A 202 21.94 16.53 9.58
CA LEU A 202 21.10 16.72 8.40
C LEU A 202 21.69 16.00 7.18
N THR A 203 23.00 16.15 6.95
CA THR A 203 23.70 15.48 5.85
C THR A 203 23.62 13.95 5.97
N ALA A 204 23.83 13.42 7.17
CA ALA A 204 23.73 11.98 7.43
C ALA A 204 22.31 11.44 7.19
N ALA A 205 21.28 12.18 7.63
CA ALA A 205 19.89 11.82 7.39
C ALA A 205 19.56 11.78 5.88
N LEU A 206 20.05 12.74 5.11
CA LEU A 206 19.86 12.76 3.66
C LEU A 206 20.56 11.57 2.97
N SER A 207 21.79 11.23 3.36
CA SER A 207 22.48 10.03 2.85
C SER A 207 21.66 8.77 3.14
N LEU A 208 21.24 8.58 4.39
CA LEU A 208 20.42 7.44 4.79
C LEU A 208 19.13 7.33 3.97
N ALA A 209 18.45 8.45 3.72
CA ALA A 209 17.24 8.47 2.90
C ALA A 209 17.50 7.93 1.49
N THR A 210 18.61 8.35 0.85
CA THR A 210 18.98 7.90 -0.49
C THR A 210 19.33 6.41 -0.54
N GLU A 211 20.11 5.92 0.44
CA GLU A 211 20.49 4.51 0.55
C GLU A 211 19.25 3.61 0.76
N ARG A 212 18.34 4.03 1.65
CA ARG A 212 17.08 3.32 1.92
C ARG A 212 16.15 3.34 0.71
N ALA A 213 16.03 4.48 0.02
CA ALA A 213 15.23 4.56 -1.21
C ALA A 213 15.75 3.60 -2.29
N ALA A 214 17.07 3.53 -2.48
CA ALA A 214 17.70 2.60 -3.41
C ALA A 214 17.45 1.13 -3.02
N ALA A 215 17.59 0.79 -1.73
CA ALA A 215 17.30 -0.56 -1.23
C ALA A 215 15.84 -0.96 -1.42
N ILE A 216 14.89 -0.06 -1.12
CA ILE A 216 13.45 -0.29 -1.32
C ILE A 216 13.15 -0.48 -2.81
N SER A 217 13.71 0.36 -3.67
CA SER A 217 13.55 0.25 -5.12
C SER A 217 14.05 -1.11 -5.63
N LYS A 218 15.25 -1.52 -5.22
CA LYS A 218 15.83 -2.84 -5.56
C LYS A 218 14.97 -4.00 -5.06
N ALA A 219 14.41 -3.90 -3.85
CA ALA A 219 13.52 -4.93 -3.32
C ALA A 219 12.20 -5.02 -4.12
N ARG A 220 11.63 -3.88 -4.51
CA ARG A 220 10.42 -3.83 -5.34
C ARG A 220 10.65 -4.41 -6.72
N THR A 221 11.75 -4.06 -7.39
CA THR A 221 12.07 -4.62 -8.71
C THR A 221 12.29 -6.12 -8.65
N ALA A 222 12.99 -6.62 -7.63
CA ALA A 222 13.15 -8.05 -7.39
C ALA A 222 11.80 -8.76 -7.15
N GLN A 223 10.92 -8.17 -6.34
CA GLN A 223 9.59 -8.73 -6.08
C GLN A 223 8.72 -8.77 -7.35
N SER A 224 8.74 -7.70 -8.15
CA SER A 224 8.02 -7.65 -9.42
C SER A 224 8.57 -8.67 -10.41
N ALA A 225 9.90 -8.83 -10.51
CA ALA A 225 10.52 -9.86 -11.35
C ALA A 225 10.13 -11.29 -10.90
N ALA A 226 10.12 -11.56 -9.59
CA ALA A 226 9.68 -12.85 -9.05
C ALA A 226 8.20 -13.13 -9.34
N ARG A 227 7.32 -12.12 -9.21
CA ARG A 227 5.90 -12.25 -9.58
C ARG A 227 5.73 -12.51 -11.08
N GLN A 228 6.48 -11.82 -11.93
CA GLN A 228 6.44 -12.02 -13.37
C GLN A 228 6.94 -13.42 -13.75
N ALA A 229 8.04 -13.89 -13.15
CA ALA A 229 8.55 -15.23 -13.38
C ALA A 229 7.53 -16.30 -12.97
N LYS A 230 6.87 -16.13 -11.82
CA LYS A 230 5.79 -17.02 -11.37
C LYS A 230 4.60 -17.01 -12.35
N TRP A 231 4.16 -15.82 -12.79
CA TRP A 231 3.08 -15.69 -13.76
C TRP A 231 3.43 -16.36 -15.10
N VAL A 232 4.64 -16.16 -15.61
CA VAL A 232 5.12 -16.81 -16.85
C VAL A 232 5.14 -18.33 -16.68
N ALA A 233 5.65 -18.85 -15.57
CA ALA A 233 5.66 -20.29 -15.30
C ALA A 233 4.25 -20.88 -15.22
N GLU A 234 3.32 -20.23 -14.49
CA GLU A 234 1.92 -20.65 -14.42
C GLU A 234 1.22 -20.60 -15.79
N HIS A 235 1.48 -19.56 -16.59
CA HIS A 235 0.92 -19.44 -17.93
C HIS A 235 1.49 -20.47 -18.91
N ALA A 236 2.79 -20.77 -18.85
CA ALA A 236 3.41 -21.83 -19.64
C ALA A 236 2.79 -23.19 -19.29
N GLN A 237 2.65 -23.50 -18.00
CA GLN A 237 2.02 -24.74 -17.53
C GLN A 237 0.55 -24.86 -17.96
N ARG A 238 -0.23 -23.76 -17.88
CA ARG A 238 -1.63 -23.74 -18.37
C ARG A 238 -1.73 -23.92 -19.88
N THR A 239 -0.78 -23.37 -20.63
CA THR A 239 -0.74 -23.50 -22.10
C THR A 239 -0.39 -24.93 -22.50
N GLU A 240 0.59 -25.55 -21.85
CA GLU A 240 0.95 -26.96 -22.06
C GLU A 240 -0.21 -27.91 -21.69
N THR A 241 -0.94 -27.61 -20.62
CA THR A 241 -2.13 -28.40 -20.23
C THR A 241 -3.26 -28.27 -21.26
N ARG A 242 -3.42 -27.10 -21.90
CA ARG A 242 -4.41 -26.89 -22.96
C ARG A 242 -4.05 -27.57 -24.28
N THR A 243 -2.77 -27.78 -24.58
CA THR A 243 -2.36 -28.50 -25.80
C THR A 243 -2.43 -30.01 -25.61
N ARG A 244 -2.26 -30.54 -24.39
CA ARG A 244 -2.37 -31.98 -24.09
C ARG A 244 -3.75 -32.38 -23.59
N ARG A 245 -4.77 -32.19 -24.43
CA ARG A 245 -6.14 -32.65 -24.15
C ARG A 245 -6.83 -33.23 -25.37
N VAL A 246 -7.74 -34.16 -25.13
CA VAL A 246 -8.61 -34.75 -26.16
C VAL A 246 -10.05 -34.63 -25.69
N LEU A 247 -10.96 -34.24 -26.58
CA LEU A 247 -12.39 -34.23 -26.27
C LEU A 247 -12.95 -35.64 -26.40
N TRP A 248 -13.68 -36.08 -25.36
CA TRP A 248 -14.41 -37.34 -25.34
C TRP A 248 -15.88 -37.11 -24.96
N PRO A 249 -16.82 -37.82 -25.58
CA PRO A 249 -18.17 -37.93 -25.03
C PRO A 249 -18.10 -38.74 -23.73
N LEU A 250 -18.85 -38.35 -22.71
CA LEU A 250 -18.77 -39.01 -21.39
C LEU A 250 -19.19 -40.48 -21.44
N SER A 251 -20.03 -40.87 -22.40
CA SER A 251 -20.42 -42.27 -22.63
C SER A 251 -19.27 -43.16 -23.09
N LEU A 252 -18.20 -42.59 -23.66
CA LEU A 252 -17.00 -43.29 -24.12
C LEU A 252 -15.75 -42.78 -23.38
N ALA A 253 -15.92 -42.25 -22.17
CA ALA A 253 -14.81 -41.66 -21.42
C ALA A 253 -13.66 -42.66 -21.25
N PRO A 254 -12.40 -42.26 -21.52
CA PRO A 254 -11.26 -43.14 -21.37
C PRO A 254 -10.96 -43.38 -19.89
N ALA A 255 -10.34 -44.53 -19.59
CA ALA A 255 -9.90 -44.84 -18.24
C ALA A 255 -8.74 -43.92 -17.80
N ILE A 256 -8.93 -43.18 -16.71
CA ILE A 256 -7.91 -42.32 -16.13
C ILE A 256 -6.85 -43.19 -15.42
N GLY A 257 -5.58 -42.83 -15.58
CA GLY A 257 -4.44 -43.50 -14.95
C GLY A 257 -4.03 -44.81 -15.62
N ARG A 258 -4.66 -45.19 -16.74
CA ARG A 258 -4.27 -46.38 -17.53
C ARG A 258 -3.58 -45.97 -18.83
N PRO A 259 -2.45 -46.61 -19.19
CA PRO A 259 -1.84 -46.43 -20.50
C PRO A 259 -2.75 -46.90 -21.63
N CYS A 260 -2.87 -46.09 -22.68
CA CYS A 260 -3.62 -46.42 -23.88
C CYS A 260 -2.97 -45.77 -25.11
N ARG A 261 -3.38 -46.20 -26.31
CA ARG A 261 -2.97 -45.54 -27.55
C ARG A 261 -3.97 -44.48 -27.97
N TRP A 262 -3.46 -43.31 -28.29
CA TRP A 262 -4.20 -42.23 -28.95
C TRP A 262 -3.45 -41.79 -30.20
N ALA A 263 -4.09 -41.88 -31.37
CA ALA A 263 -3.46 -41.60 -32.66
C ALA A 263 -2.10 -42.32 -32.86
N GLY A 264 -1.98 -43.56 -32.37
CA GLY A 264 -0.75 -44.36 -32.44
C GLY A 264 0.27 -44.11 -31.31
N VAL A 265 0.12 -43.04 -30.53
CA VAL A 265 1.04 -42.65 -29.46
C VAL A 265 0.55 -43.20 -28.12
N ALA A 266 1.47 -43.75 -27.32
CA ALA A 266 1.18 -44.21 -25.95
C ALA A 266 1.03 -43.00 -25.01
N ILE A 267 -0.16 -42.87 -24.42
CA ILE A 267 -0.50 -41.78 -23.50
C ILE A 267 -1.20 -42.32 -22.25
N VAL A 268 -1.22 -41.50 -21.20
CA VAL A 268 -2.02 -41.76 -19.99
C VAL A 268 -2.89 -40.55 -19.73
N TYR A 269 -4.21 -40.76 -19.69
CA TYR A 269 -5.15 -39.72 -19.26
C TYR A 269 -5.02 -39.50 -17.75
N THR A 270 -4.88 -38.26 -17.33
CA THR A 270 -4.58 -37.87 -15.93
C THR A 270 -5.77 -37.26 -15.21
N GLY A 271 -6.77 -36.78 -15.95
CA GLY A 271 -7.97 -36.17 -15.41
C GLY A 271 -8.89 -35.65 -16.50
N SER A 272 -10.06 -35.16 -16.10
CA SER A 272 -11.05 -34.54 -16.97
C SER A 272 -11.34 -33.10 -16.57
N GLY A 273 -11.69 -32.28 -17.55
CA GLY A 273 -12.22 -30.93 -17.36
C GLY A 273 -13.70 -30.94 -17.01
N GLN A 274 -14.32 -29.75 -17.05
CA GLN A 274 -15.75 -29.60 -16.82
C GLN A 274 -16.57 -30.18 -17.98
N PRO A 275 -17.66 -30.90 -17.71
CA PRO A 275 -18.58 -31.37 -18.74
C PRO A 275 -19.26 -30.21 -19.47
N PHE A 276 -19.46 -30.36 -20.78
CA PHE A 276 -20.21 -29.42 -21.62
C PHE A 276 -20.87 -30.16 -22.79
N ARG A 277 -21.78 -29.49 -23.49
CA ARG A 277 -22.44 -30.06 -24.66
C ARG A 277 -21.52 -29.95 -25.88
N ILE A 278 -21.19 -31.07 -26.49
CA ILE A 278 -20.42 -31.12 -27.73
C ILE A 278 -21.27 -30.49 -28.83
N SER A 279 -20.72 -29.49 -29.53
CA SER A 279 -21.33 -28.85 -30.70
C SER A 279 -20.59 -29.23 -31.97
N ASP A 280 -21.22 -28.98 -33.12
CA ASP A 280 -20.66 -29.23 -34.46
C ASP A 280 -19.40 -28.39 -34.74
N GLU A 281 -19.21 -27.30 -33.98
CA GLU A 281 -18.02 -26.44 -34.06
C GLU A 281 -16.84 -26.98 -33.24
N HIS A 282 -17.06 -27.98 -32.38
CA HIS A 282 -15.95 -28.58 -31.65
C HIS A 282 -15.11 -29.38 -32.64
N PRO A 283 -13.80 -29.06 -32.75
CA PRO A 283 -12.98 -29.67 -33.77
C PRO A 283 -12.93 -31.19 -33.60
N SER A 284 -13.40 -31.91 -34.62
CA SER A 284 -13.11 -33.33 -34.82
C SER A 284 -11.63 -33.60 -35.18
N LEU A 285 -10.76 -32.59 -35.03
CA LEU A 285 -9.36 -32.48 -35.51
C LEU A 285 -8.40 -33.62 -35.09
N GLY A 286 -8.86 -34.65 -34.37
CA GLY A 286 -8.02 -35.77 -33.95
C GLY A 286 -8.60 -37.18 -34.09
N GLY A 287 -9.82 -37.38 -34.60
CA GLY A 287 -10.31 -38.75 -34.77
C GLY A 287 -11.77 -38.92 -35.15
N SER A 288 -12.08 -40.07 -35.75
CA SER A 288 -13.42 -40.57 -36.05
C SER A 288 -14.26 -40.88 -34.81
N HIS A 289 -13.68 -40.81 -33.61
CA HIS A 289 -14.32 -41.17 -32.33
C HIS A 289 -15.37 -40.15 -31.84
N LEU A 290 -15.42 -38.95 -32.43
CA LEU A 290 -16.44 -37.94 -32.12
C LEU A 290 -17.59 -37.91 -33.14
N LEU A 291 -17.47 -38.65 -34.25
CA LEU A 291 -18.49 -38.66 -35.30
C LEU A 291 -19.79 -39.28 -34.77
N GLY A 292 -20.90 -38.54 -34.85
CA GLY A 292 -22.21 -38.99 -34.36
C GLY A 292 -22.49 -38.71 -32.87
N HIS A 293 -21.62 -37.93 -32.22
CA HIS A 293 -21.77 -37.50 -30.82
C HIS A 293 -22.10 -36.01 -30.66
N GLU A 294 -22.48 -35.34 -31.74
CA GLU A 294 -22.96 -33.96 -31.73
C GLU A 294 -24.18 -33.83 -30.80
N GLY A 295 -24.15 -32.88 -29.88
CA GLY A 295 -25.17 -32.67 -28.87
C GLY A 295 -25.07 -33.55 -27.61
N ALA A 296 -24.14 -34.52 -27.56
CA ALA A 296 -23.87 -35.31 -26.36
C ALA A 296 -23.12 -34.50 -25.29
N ILE A 297 -23.18 -34.94 -24.03
CA ILE A 297 -22.35 -34.38 -22.96
C ILE A 297 -20.95 -34.98 -23.05
N GLY A 298 -19.93 -34.11 -23.19
CA GLY A 298 -18.53 -34.47 -23.25
C GLY A 298 -17.66 -33.63 -22.33
N ALA A 299 -16.39 -34.02 -22.20
CA ALA A 299 -15.40 -33.25 -21.46
C ALA A 299 -14.02 -33.39 -22.11
N TYR A 300 -13.16 -32.40 -21.91
CA TYR A 300 -11.75 -32.52 -22.27
C TYR A 300 -11.03 -33.43 -21.26
N PHE A 301 -10.36 -34.47 -21.73
CA PHE A 301 -9.48 -35.31 -20.93
C PHE A 301 -8.03 -34.90 -21.18
N PHE A 302 -7.31 -34.60 -20.10
CA PHE A 302 -5.92 -34.19 -20.14
C PHE A 302 -5.02 -35.41 -20.10
N TYR A 303 -3.94 -35.42 -20.89
CA TYR A 303 -3.03 -36.56 -20.95
C TYR A 303 -1.57 -36.16 -20.78
N ARG A 304 -0.76 -37.14 -20.37
CA ARG A 304 0.70 -37.09 -20.44
C ARG A 304 1.18 -38.19 -21.39
N ALA A 305 2.43 -38.09 -21.85
CA ALA A 305 3.10 -39.23 -22.47
C ALA A 305 3.17 -40.39 -21.46
N ALA A 306 2.98 -41.61 -21.96
CA ALA A 306 3.26 -42.80 -21.17
C ALA A 306 4.77 -42.86 -20.84
N THR A 307 5.14 -43.44 -19.70
CA THR A 307 6.54 -43.73 -19.39
C THR A 307 7.07 -44.84 -20.31
N GLU A 308 8.38 -45.04 -20.33
CA GLU A 308 9.00 -46.14 -21.10
C GLU A 308 8.45 -47.50 -20.64
N ASP A 309 8.34 -47.72 -19.33
CA ASP A 309 7.78 -48.95 -18.75
C ASP A 309 6.30 -49.15 -19.14
N GLU A 310 5.49 -48.09 -19.07
CA GLU A 310 4.07 -48.13 -19.47
C GLU A 310 3.92 -48.42 -20.97
N THR A 311 4.82 -47.88 -21.79
CA THR A 311 4.84 -48.10 -23.24
C THR A 311 5.23 -49.55 -23.55
N ALA A 312 6.27 -50.06 -22.91
CA ALA A 312 6.71 -51.45 -23.09
C ALA A 312 5.63 -52.46 -22.67
N ALA A 313 4.93 -52.20 -21.57
CA ALA A 313 3.80 -53.03 -21.13
C ALA A 313 2.64 -53.00 -22.14
N LEU A 314 2.34 -51.83 -22.70
CA LEU A 314 1.29 -51.67 -23.72
C LEU A 314 1.68 -52.36 -25.04
N ASP A 315 2.94 -52.23 -25.48
CA ASP A 315 3.46 -52.94 -26.65
C ASP A 315 3.38 -54.46 -26.47
N ALA A 316 3.73 -54.99 -25.30
CA ALA A 316 3.62 -56.40 -25.00
C ALA A 316 2.16 -56.89 -25.05
N ALA A 317 1.23 -56.12 -24.50
CA ALA A 317 -0.20 -56.44 -24.56
C ALA A 317 -0.75 -56.39 -25.98
N ASP A 318 -0.38 -55.39 -26.78
CA ASP A 318 -0.78 -55.26 -28.19
C ASP A 318 -0.23 -56.43 -29.02
N ASN A 319 1.03 -56.81 -28.81
CA ASN A 319 1.66 -57.92 -29.51
C ASN A 319 1.01 -59.26 -29.13
N ALA A 320 0.68 -59.47 -27.86
CA ALA A 320 -0.06 -60.65 -27.43
C ALA A 320 -1.45 -60.70 -28.07
N ALA A 321 -2.20 -59.59 -28.09
CA ALA A 321 -3.51 -59.52 -28.72
C ALA A 321 -3.43 -59.79 -30.25
N ARG A 322 -2.42 -59.22 -30.93
CA ARG A 322 -2.17 -59.48 -32.36
C ARG A 322 -1.81 -60.94 -32.61
N ALA A 323 -1.00 -61.57 -31.75
CA ALA A 323 -0.69 -62.99 -31.87
C ALA A 323 -1.95 -63.85 -31.79
N VAL A 324 -2.83 -63.59 -30.80
CA VAL A 324 -4.11 -64.30 -30.69
C VAL A 324 -5.01 -64.06 -31.91
N GLN A 325 -5.07 -62.84 -32.44
CA GLN A 325 -5.84 -62.54 -33.66
C GLN A 325 -5.26 -63.24 -34.89
N LEU A 326 -3.93 -63.29 -35.03
CA LEU A 326 -3.26 -63.96 -36.13
C LEU A 326 -3.48 -65.48 -36.05
N GLU A 327 -3.40 -66.07 -34.86
CA GLU A 327 -3.71 -67.48 -34.63
C GLU A 327 -5.15 -67.82 -34.98
N ARG A 328 -6.12 -67.00 -34.52
CA ARG A 328 -7.54 -67.15 -34.90
C ARG A 328 -7.73 -67.02 -36.41
N GLY A 329 -7.14 -66.01 -37.03
CA GLY A 329 -7.21 -65.81 -38.48
C GLY A 329 -6.59 -66.97 -39.27
N SER A 330 -5.48 -67.53 -38.77
CA SER A 330 -4.82 -68.70 -39.36
C SER A 330 -5.68 -69.97 -39.20
N HIS A 331 -6.29 -70.17 -38.03
CA HIS A 331 -7.21 -71.28 -37.79
C HIS A 331 -8.44 -71.20 -38.70
N ASP A 332 -9.07 -70.02 -38.79
CA ASP A 332 -10.22 -69.78 -39.68
C ASP A 332 -9.85 -69.97 -41.16
N ALA A 333 -8.63 -69.56 -41.57
CA ALA A 333 -8.13 -69.78 -42.92
C ALA A 333 -7.91 -71.26 -43.22
N ALA A 334 -7.36 -72.03 -42.27
CA ALA A 334 -7.16 -73.47 -42.41
C ALA A 334 -8.48 -74.23 -42.53
N ILE A 335 -9.52 -73.83 -41.77
CA ILE A 335 -10.86 -74.43 -41.89
C ILE A 335 -11.45 -74.13 -43.27
N ARG A 336 -11.36 -72.87 -43.75
CA ARG A 336 -11.84 -72.48 -45.09
C ARG A 336 -11.15 -73.27 -46.21
N GLU A 337 -9.83 -73.44 -46.13
CA GLU A 337 -9.06 -74.20 -47.11
C GLU A 337 -9.49 -75.68 -47.14
N LEU A 338 -9.70 -76.29 -45.97
CA LEU A 338 -10.16 -77.67 -45.87
C LEU A 338 -11.58 -77.85 -46.43
N ALA A 339 -12.49 -76.92 -46.12
CA ALA A 339 -13.84 -76.94 -46.65
C ALA A 339 -13.86 -76.83 -48.18
N LEU A 340 -13.01 -75.96 -48.74
CA LEU A 340 -12.82 -75.86 -50.19
C LEU A 340 -12.34 -77.19 -50.78
N ALA A 341 -11.31 -77.80 -50.20
CA ALA A 341 -10.74 -79.07 -50.67
C ALA A 341 -11.77 -80.21 -50.67
N VAL A 342 -12.59 -80.33 -49.62
CA VAL A 342 -13.66 -81.33 -49.54
C VAL A 342 -14.76 -81.08 -50.59
N SER A 343 -15.10 -79.81 -50.86
CA SER A 343 -16.18 -79.44 -51.80
C SER A 343 -15.82 -79.45 -53.28
N GLN A 344 -14.52 -79.45 -53.62
CA GLN A 344 -14.02 -79.48 -55.00
C GLN A 344 -13.81 -80.90 -55.54
N MET A 345 -13.81 -81.91 -54.66
CA MET A 345 -13.86 -83.31 -55.09
C MET A 345 -15.26 -83.55 -55.69
N ASP A 346 -15.38 -84.33 -56.77
CA ASP A 346 -16.69 -84.71 -57.33
C ASP A 346 -17.35 -85.79 -56.42
N ASN A 347 -17.60 -85.40 -55.16
CA ASN A 347 -17.95 -86.25 -54.03
C ASN A 347 -19.27 -85.80 -53.37
N LEU A 348 -20.18 -85.27 -54.19
CA LEU A 348 -21.53 -84.95 -53.78
C LEU A 348 -22.23 -86.21 -53.26
N VAL A 349 -22.89 -86.05 -52.12
CA VAL A 349 -23.65 -87.15 -51.50
C VAL A 349 -24.98 -87.34 -52.23
N PRO A 350 -25.49 -88.58 -52.39
CA PRO A 350 -26.79 -88.81 -53.02
C PRO A 350 -27.95 -88.18 -52.24
N HIS A 351 -28.99 -87.75 -52.96
CA HIS A 351 -30.21 -87.20 -52.36
C HIS A 351 -30.84 -88.17 -51.35
N GLY A 352 -31.24 -87.65 -50.20
CA GLY A 352 -31.94 -88.41 -49.16
C GLY A 352 -31.03 -89.24 -48.25
N SER A 353 -29.71 -89.06 -48.34
CA SER A 353 -28.76 -89.66 -47.39
C SER A 353 -29.04 -89.17 -45.96
N GLU A 354 -28.75 -90.02 -44.98
CA GLU A 354 -28.88 -89.65 -43.57
C GLU A 354 -28.01 -88.43 -43.24
N PRO A 355 -28.49 -87.48 -42.42
CA PRO A 355 -27.69 -86.34 -42.00
C PRO A 355 -26.40 -86.82 -41.31
N PRO A 356 -25.25 -86.22 -41.63
CA PRO A 356 -23.99 -86.62 -41.03
C PRO A 356 -24.01 -86.42 -39.50
N ARG A 357 -23.38 -87.35 -38.77
CA ARG A 357 -23.22 -87.29 -37.32
C ARG A 357 -21.74 -87.26 -36.97
N GLY A 358 -21.35 -86.36 -36.07
CA GLY A 358 -19.96 -86.19 -35.70
C GLY A 358 -19.67 -84.85 -35.05
N ASP A 359 -18.39 -84.59 -34.81
CA ASP A 359 -17.93 -83.34 -34.21
C ASP A 359 -18.01 -82.20 -35.24
N VAL A 360 -18.52 -81.05 -34.81
CA VAL A 360 -18.79 -79.92 -35.71
C VAL A 360 -17.75 -78.83 -35.52
N VAL A 361 -17.13 -78.42 -36.63
CA VAL A 361 -16.24 -77.25 -36.70
C VAL A 361 -16.94 -76.19 -37.56
N ARG A 362 -17.42 -75.12 -36.92
CA ARG A 362 -18.06 -73.98 -37.61
C ARG A 362 -17.01 -72.93 -37.98
N TYR A 363 -17.08 -72.37 -39.19
CA TYR A 363 -16.16 -71.30 -39.61
C TYR A 363 -16.81 -70.12 -40.35
N ALA A 364 -18.07 -70.25 -40.78
CA ALA A 364 -18.82 -69.12 -41.32
C ALA A 364 -20.27 -69.19 -40.82
N SER A 365 -20.64 -68.22 -39.98
CA SER A 365 -22.03 -67.93 -39.67
C SER A 365 -22.24 -66.44 -39.90
N ASP A 366 -22.66 -66.07 -41.11
CA ASP A 366 -23.52 -64.90 -41.20
C ASP A 366 -24.96 -65.33 -40.92
N ALA A 367 -25.85 -64.38 -40.63
CA ALA A 367 -27.20 -64.68 -40.16
C ALA A 367 -28.05 -65.52 -41.13
N ASN A 368 -27.61 -65.68 -42.40
CA ASN A 368 -28.39 -66.27 -43.48
C ASN A 368 -27.67 -67.40 -44.26
N ARG A 369 -26.37 -67.63 -44.08
CA ARG A 369 -25.59 -68.71 -44.70
C ARG A 369 -24.63 -69.30 -43.68
N GLY A 370 -24.94 -70.51 -43.23
CA GLY A 370 -24.06 -71.28 -42.35
C GLY A 370 -23.23 -72.28 -43.15
N GLU A 371 -21.91 -72.25 -42.97
CA GLU A 371 -21.00 -73.30 -43.45
C GLU A 371 -20.27 -73.95 -42.27
N TRP A 372 -20.23 -75.28 -42.26
CA TRP A 372 -19.53 -76.04 -41.23
C TRP A 372 -18.91 -77.32 -41.79
N LEU A 373 -17.81 -77.72 -41.17
CA LEU A 373 -17.25 -79.05 -41.32
C LEU A 373 -17.82 -79.96 -40.24
N LEU A 374 -18.07 -81.22 -40.58
CA LEU A 374 -18.45 -82.27 -39.64
C LEU A 374 -17.53 -83.47 -39.80
N ILE A 375 -17.01 -83.96 -38.67
CA ILE A 375 -16.01 -85.03 -38.62
C ILE A 375 -16.68 -86.28 -38.09
N GLU A 376 -16.90 -87.26 -38.97
CA GLU A 376 -17.50 -88.55 -38.65
C GLU A 376 -16.41 -89.51 -38.13
N GLY A 377 -15.93 -89.25 -36.91
CA GLY A 377 -14.85 -90.02 -36.29
C GLY A 377 -13.59 -90.08 -37.18
N ARG A 378 -13.15 -91.29 -37.53
CA ARG A 378 -12.06 -91.52 -38.51
C ARG A 378 -12.57 -91.99 -39.89
N ALA A 379 -13.88 -91.95 -40.11
CA ALA A 379 -14.52 -92.54 -41.29
C ALA A 379 -14.65 -91.53 -42.44
N ALA A 380 -15.05 -90.28 -42.14
CA ALA A 380 -15.23 -89.26 -43.16
C ALA A 380 -15.16 -87.84 -42.59
N VAL A 381 -14.89 -86.88 -43.47
CA VAL A 381 -15.12 -85.45 -43.24
C VAL A 381 -16.20 -84.96 -44.20
N TRP A 382 -17.11 -84.16 -43.67
CA TRP A 382 -18.24 -83.59 -44.36
C TRP A 382 -18.09 -82.07 -44.43
N CYS A 383 -18.29 -81.48 -45.59
CA CYS A 383 -18.49 -80.04 -45.74
C CYS A 383 -19.97 -79.80 -45.99
N VAL A 384 -20.62 -79.02 -45.13
CA VAL A 384 -22.06 -78.76 -45.20
C VAL A 384 -22.28 -77.26 -45.30
N ARG A 385 -23.04 -76.87 -46.32
CA ARG A 385 -23.47 -75.49 -46.54
C ARG A 385 -24.99 -75.42 -46.45
N ALA A 386 -25.51 -74.70 -45.46
CA ALA A 386 -26.91 -74.39 -45.37
C ALA A 386 -27.31 -73.43 -46.49
N ASN A 387 -28.43 -73.75 -47.15
CA ASN A 387 -29.09 -72.79 -48.02
C ASN A 387 -30.05 -71.97 -47.14
N GLY A 388 -29.83 -70.66 -47.09
CA GLY A 388 -30.66 -69.73 -46.35
C GLY A 388 -32.12 -69.73 -46.83
N ALA A 389 -33.03 -69.23 -46.00
CA ALA A 389 -34.47 -69.24 -46.25
C ALA A 389 -34.94 -68.23 -47.33
N ASP A 390 -34.08 -67.82 -48.26
CA ASP A 390 -34.26 -66.62 -49.10
C ASP A 390 -34.71 -66.92 -50.55
N GLY A 391 -35.45 -68.01 -50.78
CA GLY A 391 -36.09 -68.30 -52.08
C GLY A 391 -35.17 -68.79 -53.20
N ASP A 392 -33.94 -69.23 -52.87
CA ASP A 392 -32.99 -69.85 -53.82
C ASP A 392 -33.52 -71.19 -54.39
N ASP A 393 -32.98 -71.63 -55.54
CA ASP A 393 -33.29 -72.93 -56.13
C ASP A 393 -32.79 -74.08 -55.25
N TRP A 394 -33.71 -74.72 -54.53
CA TRP A 394 -33.43 -75.84 -53.64
C TRP A 394 -33.22 -77.17 -54.36
N SER A 395 -33.34 -77.22 -55.70
CA SER A 395 -33.12 -78.43 -56.50
C SER A 395 -31.73 -79.04 -56.30
N ARG A 396 -30.75 -78.22 -55.89
CA ARG A 396 -29.36 -78.62 -55.64
C ARG A 396 -29.12 -79.21 -54.25
N ASN A 397 -30.10 -79.18 -53.34
CA ASN A 397 -29.98 -79.72 -52.00
C ASN A 397 -29.92 -81.25 -52.03
N ASN A 398 -28.80 -81.83 -51.63
CA ASN A 398 -28.69 -83.28 -51.43
C ASN A 398 -28.96 -83.71 -49.97
N LEU A 399 -29.03 -82.77 -49.03
CA LEU A 399 -29.54 -82.95 -47.67
C LEU A 399 -30.71 -81.99 -47.38
N PRO A 400 -31.57 -82.27 -46.38
CA PRO A 400 -32.63 -81.35 -45.99
C PRO A 400 -32.09 -79.95 -45.64
N GLY A 401 -32.39 -78.95 -46.48
CA GLY A 401 -31.99 -77.54 -46.27
C GLY A 401 -30.50 -77.22 -46.54
N ALA A 402 -29.73 -78.16 -47.10
CA ALA A 402 -28.28 -77.97 -47.28
C ALA A 402 -27.72 -78.72 -48.49
N ILE A 403 -26.54 -78.29 -48.93
CA ILE A 403 -25.66 -79.00 -49.86
C ILE A 403 -24.49 -79.55 -49.04
N ALA A 404 -24.19 -80.83 -49.21
CA ALA A 404 -23.10 -81.50 -48.52
C ALA A 404 -22.18 -82.30 -49.45
N TRP A 405 -20.90 -82.25 -49.13
CA TRP A 405 -19.84 -83.03 -49.76
C TRP A 405 -19.22 -83.94 -48.70
N ARG A 406 -18.89 -85.18 -49.09
CA ARG A 406 -18.30 -86.17 -48.18
C ARG A 406 -17.00 -86.71 -48.74
N SER A 407 -15.92 -86.62 -47.98
CA SER A 407 -14.66 -87.26 -48.31
C SER A 407 -14.28 -88.32 -47.29
N THR A 408 -13.82 -89.48 -47.77
CA THR A 408 -13.22 -90.56 -46.97
C THR A 408 -11.69 -90.56 -47.06
N ASP A 409 -11.08 -89.50 -47.63
CA ASP A 409 -9.63 -89.37 -47.73
C ASP A 409 -9.02 -89.29 -46.31
N PRO A 410 -8.18 -90.27 -45.92
CA PRO A 410 -7.54 -90.27 -44.59
C PRO A 410 -6.74 -88.99 -44.31
N HIS A 411 -6.16 -88.35 -45.33
CA HIS A 411 -5.39 -87.13 -45.15
C HIS A 411 -6.28 -85.94 -44.78
N LEU A 412 -7.44 -85.80 -45.43
CA LEU A 412 -8.40 -84.73 -45.10
C LEU A 412 -9.06 -84.95 -43.73
N ILE A 413 -9.31 -86.21 -43.35
CA ILE A 413 -9.85 -86.56 -42.04
C ILE A 413 -8.88 -86.20 -40.91
N GLU A 414 -7.59 -86.55 -41.03
CA GLU A 414 -6.60 -86.18 -40.01
C GLU A 414 -6.37 -84.66 -39.95
N ARG A 415 -6.37 -83.96 -41.09
CA ARG A 415 -6.36 -82.48 -41.12
C ARG A 415 -7.58 -81.88 -40.41
N ALA A 416 -8.77 -82.43 -40.62
CA ALA A 416 -9.99 -81.97 -39.95
C ALA A 416 -9.91 -82.15 -38.43
N ARG A 417 -9.44 -83.31 -37.98
CA ARG A 417 -9.30 -83.62 -36.55
C ARG A 417 -8.29 -82.71 -35.84
N ALA A 418 -7.23 -82.29 -36.52
CA ALA A 418 -6.28 -81.33 -36.00
C ALA A 418 -6.86 -79.91 -35.80
N LEU A 419 -8.03 -79.62 -36.39
CA LEU A 419 -8.74 -78.35 -36.26
C LEU A 419 -9.86 -78.39 -35.22
N LEU A 420 -10.09 -79.53 -34.56
CA LEU A 420 -11.00 -79.56 -33.42
C LEU A 420 -10.39 -78.76 -32.26
N PRO A 421 -11.19 -77.98 -31.51
CA PRO A 421 -10.72 -77.34 -30.30
C PRO A 421 -10.20 -78.42 -29.32
N PRO A 422 -9.13 -78.12 -28.55
CA PRO A 422 -8.56 -79.04 -27.58
C PRO A 422 -9.54 -79.41 -26.45
#